data_AF-A0AAV0J8S5-F1
#
_entry.id   AF-A0AAV0J8S5-F1
#
_cell.length_a   1.000
_cell.length_b   1.000
_cell.length_c   1.000
_cell.angle_alpha   90.00
_cell.angle_beta   90.00
_cell.angle_gamma   90.00
#
_symmetry.space_group_name_H-M   'P 1'
#
loop_
_entity.id
_entity.type
_entity.pdbx_description
1 polymer ?
#
loop_
_entity_poly.entity_id
_entity_poly.type
_entity_poly.pdbx_seq_one_letter_code
_entity_poly.pdbx_strand_id
1 'polypeptide(L)'
;MRKNVAGGSGTKQTTISAILKRDLRNSACKTISQWFYENAIQFNATRSSKYNQMFEDVARHGPGFKPPSYHEVRETFLKEEMKEVEHKLELFKDEWKDVGCTIMSDGWTDKKRRSLCNFLVNSPRGTVFLESKDTSKFSKTAEKVFEMLDAIVEKVGEENVVQIVTDNASAYKAAGHLLMEKRKHLFWTPCAAHCMDLMLEDLEKHLKVHKTTISKGRKITNFIYVRSMLIAMMKEFTEGKELIRPAVTRFATSYLTLSSLSENRGQLMTMFSSDKWRKSNFANIQEGKRVQGIVLDGRFWANVTNCLRATLPLIKVLRLVDSDENPAMPFLYLELTQAKEKIKKNFNNVEKR
;
A
#
# COMPACT_ATOMS: atom_id res chain seq x y z
N MET A 1 -69.24 18.28 20.29
CA MET A 1 -67.93 17.67 19.97
C MET A 1 -66.91 18.77 19.75
N ARG A 2 -65.83 18.75 20.53
CA ARG A 2 -64.68 19.66 20.45
C ARG A 2 -63.93 19.44 19.13
N LYS A 3 -63.46 20.53 18.50
CA LYS A 3 -62.25 20.48 17.66
C LYS A 3 -61.31 21.60 18.09
N ASN A 4 -60.13 21.16 18.53
CA ASN A 4 -58.97 21.95 18.91
C ASN A 4 -58.41 22.70 17.71
N VAL A 5 -58.11 23.97 17.91
CA VAL A 5 -57.27 24.78 17.02
C VAL A 5 -55.80 24.49 17.35
N ALA A 6 -55.00 24.34 16.30
CA ALA A 6 -53.60 23.96 16.33
C ALA A 6 -52.74 24.88 17.22
N GLY A 7 -51.93 24.26 18.08
CA GLY A 7 -50.87 24.94 18.82
C GLY A 7 -49.75 25.36 17.88
N GLY A 8 -49.39 26.65 17.92
CA GLY A 8 -48.32 27.23 17.13
C GLY A 8 -46.96 26.59 17.42
N SER A 9 -46.22 26.30 16.35
CA SER A 9 -44.81 25.98 16.45
C SER A 9 -44.05 27.21 16.96
N GLY A 10 -43.64 27.19 18.23
CA GLY A 10 -42.81 28.23 18.81
C GLY A 10 -41.46 28.31 18.07
N THR A 11 -41.32 29.30 17.20
CA THR A 11 -40.03 29.78 16.70
C THR A 11 -39.24 30.31 17.90
N LYS A 12 -38.25 29.53 18.38
CA LYS A 12 -37.31 30.01 19.38
C LYS A 12 -36.53 31.19 18.80
N GLN A 13 -36.80 32.40 19.29
CA GLN A 13 -36.06 33.61 18.94
C GLN A 13 -34.57 33.40 19.29
N THR A 14 -33.71 33.47 18.28
CA THR A 14 -32.27 33.31 18.45
C THR A 14 -31.73 34.57 19.13
N THR A 15 -31.03 34.44 20.25
CA THR A 15 -30.51 35.61 20.99
C THR A 15 -29.41 36.31 20.17
N ILE A 16 -29.26 37.63 20.35
CA ILE A 16 -28.19 38.41 19.69
C ILE A 16 -26.80 37.80 19.98
N SER A 17 -26.60 37.29 21.19
CA SER A 17 -25.40 36.53 21.59
C SER A 17 -25.14 35.29 20.72
N ALA A 18 -26.19 34.54 20.37
CA ALA A 18 -26.08 33.36 19.51
C ALA A 18 -25.77 33.73 18.05
N ILE A 19 -26.30 34.85 17.55
CA ILE A 19 -26.01 35.36 16.20
C ILE A 19 -24.54 35.81 16.11
N LEU A 20 -24.07 36.62 17.07
CA LEU A 20 -22.68 37.06 17.15
C LEU A 20 -21.70 35.88 17.25
N LYS A 21 -22.01 34.89 18.08
CA LYS A 21 -21.20 33.66 18.18
C LYS A 21 -21.16 32.87 16.87
N ARG A 22 -22.26 32.84 16.11
CA ARG A 22 -22.31 32.19 14.80
C ARG A 22 -21.43 32.90 13.78
N ASP A 23 -21.44 34.23 13.77
CA ASP A 23 -20.64 35.02 12.83
C ASP A 23 -19.15 34.95 13.15
N LEU A 24 -18.78 34.99 14.44
CA LEU A 24 -17.40 34.75 14.89
C LEU A 24 -16.92 33.34 14.52
N ARG A 25 -17.75 32.32 14.72
CA ARG A 25 -17.44 30.95 14.32
C ARG A 25 -17.23 30.85 12.81
N ASN A 26 -18.11 31.44 12.01
CA ASN A 26 -18.01 31.40 10.55
C ASN A 26 -16.71 32.06 10.06
N SER A 27 -16.34 33.20 10.66
CA SER A 27 -15.07 33.86 10.38
C SER A 27 -13.87 32.96 10.71
N ALA A 28 -13.84 32.38 11.92
CA ALA A 28 -12.77 31.47 12.33
C ALA A 28 -12.66 30.23 11.42
N CYS A 29 -13.78 29.58 11.11
CA CYS A 29 -13.82 28.43 10.20
C CYS A 29 -13.32 28.79 8.80
N LYS A 30 -13.64 29.99 8.30
CA LYS A 30 -13.15 30.47 7.00
C LYS A 30 -11.64 30.61 7.00
N THR A 31 -11.07 31.28 8.01
CA THR A 31 -9.61 31.45 8.14
C THR A 31 -8.88 30.12 8.27
N ILE A 32 -9.38 29.20 9.09
CA ILE A 32 -8.81 27.84 9.22
C ILE A 32 -8.82 27.12 7.87
N SER A 33 -9.94 27.21 7.13
CA SER A 33 -10.05 26.58 5.82
C SER A 33 -9.06 27.18 4.81
N GLN A 34 -8.89 28.51 4.81
CA GLN A 34 -7.90 29.19 3.97
C GLN A 34 -6.48 28.71 4.27
N TRP A 35 -6.12 28.55 5.54
CA TRP A 35 -4.81 28.00 5.93
C TRP A 35 -4.58 26.59 5.38
N PHE A 36 -5.60 25.72 5.36
CA PHE A 36 -5.52 24.41 4.71
C PHE A 36 -5.24 24.52 3.20
N TYR A 37 -5.95 25.41 2.51
CA TYR A 37 -5.83 25.59 1.06
C TYR A 37 -4.46 26.17 0.67
N GLU A 38 -4.01 27.19 1.39
CA GLU A 38 -2.74 27.89 1.14
C GLU A 38 -1.53 26.97 1.35
N ASN A 39 -1.62 26.06 2.32
CA ASN A 39 -0.51 25.15 2.67
C ASN A 39 -0.67 23.74 2.10
N ALA A 40 -1.64 23.53 1.20
CA ALA A 40 -1.96 22.24 0.59
C ALA A 40 -2.12 21.10 1.63
N ILE A 41 -2.69 21.41 2.79
CA ILE A 41 -2.92 20.44 3.86
C ILE A 41 -4.09 19.55 3.45
N GLN A 42 -3.90 18.25 3.55
CA GLN A 42 -4.97 17.29 3.24
C GLN A 42 -6.16 17.47 4.18
N PHE A 43 -7.37 17.54 3.63
CA PHE A 43 -8.60 17.71 4.43
C PHE A 43 -8.80 16.60 5.47
N ASN A 44 -8.22 15.43 5.25
CA ASN A 44 -8.25 14.33 6.21
C ASN A 44 -7.59 14.69 7.57
N ALA A 45 -6.72 15.70 7.63
CA ALA A 45 -6.14 16.16 8.89
C ALA A 45 -7.21 16.64 9.89
N THR A 46 -8.36 17.12 9.41
CA THR A 46 -9.50 17.50 10.27
C THR A 46 -10.13 16.33 11.03
N ARG A 47 -9.86 15.08 10.61
CA ARG A 47 -10.34 13.87 11.28
C ARG A 47 -9.41 13.39 12.39
N SER A 48 -8.25 14.02 12.56
CA SER A 48 -7.32 13.68 13.64
C SER A 48 -7.90 14.08 15.00
N SER A 49 -7.75 13.24 16.02
CA SER A 49 -8.12 13.59 17.39
C SER A 49 -7.36 14.83 17.88
N LYS A 50 -6.09 14.97 17.48
CA LYS A 50 -5.24 16.13 17.79
C LYS A 50 -5.74 17.42 17.16
N TYR A 51 -6.46 17.34 16.04
CA TYR A 51 -7.06 18.53 15.42
C TYR A 51 -8.11 19.16 16.34
N ASN A 52 -9.01 18.37 16.91
CA ASN A 52 -10.02 18.87 17.85
C ASN A 52 -9.38 19.30 19.18
N GLN A 53 -8.46 18.48 19.71
CA GLN A 53 -7.77 18.76 20.97
C GLN A 53 -7.01 20.10 20.93
N MET A 54 -6.37 20.42 19.79
CA MET A 54 -5.71 21.71 19.60
C MET A 54 -6.64 22.90 19.84
N PHE A 55 -7.86 22.90 19.26
CA PHE A 55 -8.80 24.01 19.47
C PHE A 55 -9.36 24.04 20.88
N GLU A 56 -9.57 22.88 21.50
CA GLU A 56 -9.98 22.80 22.91
C GLU A 56 -8.92 23.39 23.84
N ASP A 57 -7.64 23.07 23.62
CA ASP A 57 -6.53 23.57 24.43
C ASP A 57 -6.32 25.08 24.23
N VAL A 58 -6.44 25.58 22.99
CA VAL A 58 -6.44 27.02 22.69
C VAL A 58 -7.61 27.73 23.36
N ALA A 59 -8.81 27.17 23.29
CA ALA A 59 -9.99 27.74 23.93
C ALA A 59 -9.87 27.72 25.46
N ARG A 60 -9.26 26.68 26.04
CA ARG A 60 -9.01 26.54 27.47
C ARG A 60 -7.98 27.56 27.97
N HIS A 61 -6.94 27.84 27.19
CA HIS A 61 -5.99 28.92 27.49
C HIS A 61 -6.68 30.29 27.47
N GLY A 62 -7.58 30.52 26.51
CA GLY A 62 -8.33 31.75 26.40
C GLY A 62 -7.55 32.91 25.72
N PRO A 63 -8.09 34.14 25.79
CA PRO A 63 -7.50 35.30 25.12
C PRO A 63 -6.04 35.52 25.49
N GLY A 64 -5.21 35.82 24.49
CA GLY A 64 -3.76 36.01 24.66
C GLY A 64 -2.91 34.78 24.32
N PHE A 65 -3.53 33.63 23.98
CA PHE A 65 -2.80 32.50 23.40
C PHE A 65 -2.04 32.92 22.15
N LYS A 66 -0.75 32.57 22.10
CA LYS A 66 0.09 32.75 20.92
C LYS A 66 0.34 31.38 20.30
N PRO A 67 -0.03 31.15 19.01
CA PRO A 67 0.31 29.92 18.32
C PRO A 67 1.81 29.66 18.33
N PRO A 68 2.24 28.39 18.32
CA PRO A 68 3.66 28.05 18.34
C PRO A 68 4.35 28.57 17.07
N SER A 69 5.54 29.12 17.23
CA SER A 69 6.38 29.60 16.14
C SER A 69 6.96 28.45 15.32
N TYR A 70 7.48 28.78 14.13
CA TYR A 70 8.19 27.81 13.27
C TYR A 70 9.32 27.07 14.02
N HIS A 71 10.08 27.79 14.85
CA HIS A 71 11.19 27.22 15.64
C HIS A 71 10.69 26.34 16.79
N GLU A 72 9.66 26.77 17.50
CA GLU A 72 9.07 25.96 18.58
C GLU A 72 8.52 24.64 18.06
N VAL A 73 7.84 24.64 16.90
CA VAL A 73 7.31 23.41 16.29
C VAL A 73 8.44 22.47 15.84
N ARG A 74 9.45 22.98 15.12
CA ARG A 74 10.48 22.11 14.52
C ARG A 74 11.59 21.68 15.49
N GLU A 75 11.77 22.36 16.61
CA GLU A 75 12.85 22.07 17.57
C GLU A 75 12.32 21.71 18.96
N THR A 76 11.59 22.62 19.61
CA THR A 76 11.18 22.45 21.01
C THR A 76 10.18 21.31 21.15
N PHE A 77 8.99 21.48 20.56
CA PHE A 77 7.90 20.50 20.69
C PHE A 77 8.20 19.20 19.94
N LEU A 78 9.02 19.24 18.87
CA LEU A 78 9.47 18.01 18.21
C LEU A 78 10.39 17.18 19.12
N LYS A 79 11.32 17.81 19.84
CA LYS A 79 12.20 17.11 20.80
C LYS A 79 11.41 16.58 21.99
N GLU A 80 10.42 17.32 22.46
CA GLU A 80 9.51 16.85 23.52
C GLU A 80 8.70 15.64 23.06
N GLU A 81 8.07 15.69 21.88
CA GLU A 81 7.33 14.56 21.33
C GLU A 81 8.25 13.35 21.09
N MET A 82 9.49 13.56 20.64
CA MET A 82 10.47 12.49 20.52
C MET A 82 10.74 11.79 21.86
N LYS A 83 10.92 12.55 22.95
CA LYS A 83 11.11 11.97 24.30
C LYS A 83 9.88 11.21 24.76
N GLU A 84 8.69 11.73 24.51
CA GLU A 84 7.43 11.06 24.82
C GLU A 84 7.27 9.76 24.04
N VAL A 85 7.65 9.75 22.76
CA VAL A 85 7.68 8.53 21.93
C VAL A 85 8.72 7.56 22.48
N GLU A 86 9.94 7.99 22.76
CA GLU A 86 11.01 7.15 23.35
C GLU A 86 10.57 6.51 24.68
N HIS A 87 9.91 7.27 25.56
CA HIS A 87 9.38 6.75 26.80
C HIS A 87 8.31 5.67 26.56
N LYS A 88 7.41 5.87 25.59
CA LYS A 88 6.42 4.85 25.19
C LYS A 88 7.09 3.60 24.60
N LEU A 89 8.24 3.75 23.96
CA LEU A 89 9.01 2.62 23.40
C LEU A 89 9.67 1.75 24.46
N GLU A 90 9.96 2.27 25.65
CA GLU A 90 10.52 1.45 26.75
C GLU A 90 9.60 0.27 27.10
N LEU A 91 8.28 0.48 27.06
CA LEU A 91 7.29 -0.59 27.27
C LEU A 91 7.35 -1.71 26.22
N PHE A 92 7.84 -1.43 25.00
CA PHE A 92 8.10 -2.43 23.98
C PHE A 92 9.43 -3.13 24.26
N LYS A 93 10.49 -2.35 24.55
CA LYS A 93 11.83 -2.90 24.85
C LYS A 93 11.83 -3.83 26.05
N ASP A 94 11.05 -3.53 27.08
CA ASP A 94 10.91 -4.40 28.25
C ASP A 94 10.25 -5.73 27.87
N GLU A 95 9.21 -5.71 27.03
CA GLU A 95 8.59 -6.94 26.52
C GLU A 95 9.57 -7.76 25.66
N TRP A 96 10.42 -7.11 24.86
CA TRP A 96 11.39 -7.81 24.01
C TRP A 96 12.36 -8.69 24.83
N LYS A 97 12.62 -8.35 26.10
CA LYS A 97 13.45 -9.16 27.01
C LYS A 97 12.76 -10.46 27.43
N ASP A 98 11.44 -10.45 27.52
CA ASP A 98 10.65 -11.59 28.00
C ASP A 98 10.26 -12.56 26.88
N VAL A 99 9.85 -12.03 25.72
CA VAL A 99 9.29 -12.83 24.62
C VAL A 99 10.12 -12.78 23.33
N GLY A 100 11.16 -11.95 23.30
CA GLY A 100 11.94 -11.70 22.10
C GLY A 100 11.24 -10.79 21.10
N CYS A 101 11.93 -10.48 20.01
CA CYS A 101 11.40 -9.68 18.92
C CYS A 101 11.95 -10.11 17.55
N THR A 102 11.25 -9.65 16.50
CA THR A 102 11.65 -9.82 15.11
C THR A 102 12.08 -8.48 14.52
N ILE A 103 13.31 -8.40 14.03
CA ILE A 103 13.77 -7.24 13.24
C ILE A 103 13.31 -7.41 11.80
N MET A 104 12.71 -6.38 11.23
CA MET A 104 12.29 -6.34 9.83
C MET A 104 13.04 -5.23 9.10
N SER A 105 13.60 -5.55 7.95
CA SER A 105 14.30 -4.60 7.07
C SER A 105 13.53 -4.46 5.76
N ASP A 106 13.17 -3.23 5.41
CA ASP A 106 12.55 -2.90 4.13
C ASP A 106 13.35 -1.82 3.40
N GLY A 107 13.81 -2.16 2.19
CA GLY A 107 14.66 -1.30 1.37
C GLY A 107 13.93 -0.87 0.11
N TRP A 108 13.97 0.43 -0.20
CA TRP A 108 13.46 0.93 -1.47
C TRP A 108 14.45 1.89 -2.13
N THR A 109 14.50 1.85 -3.46
CA THR A 109 15.32 2.75 -4.27
C THR A 109 14.41 3.56 -5.18
N ASP A 110 14.54 4.88 -5.15
CA ASP A 110 13.76 5.77 -6.00
C ASP A 110 14.34 5.89 -7.43
N LYS A 111 13.61 6.56 -8.33
CA LYS A 111 14.05 6.77 -9.72
C LYS A 111 15.32 7.64 -9.83
N LYS A 112 15.66 8.40 -8.79
CA LYS A 112 16.88 9.22 -8.70
C LYS A 112 18.04 8.44 -8.06
N ARG A 113 17.91 7.11 -7.90
CA ARG A 113 18.89 6.21 -7.27
C ARG A 113 19.18 6.53 -5.80
N ARG A 114 18.27 7.24 -5.13
CA ARG A 114 18.31 7.38 -3.67
C ARG A 114 17.76 6.11 -3.06
N SER A 115 18.50 5.51 -2.14
CA SER A 115 18.11 4.27 -1.47
C SER A 115 17.94 4.53 0.01
N LEU A 116 16.84 4.05 0.58
CA LEU A 116 16.58 4.08 2.00
C LEU A 116 16.30 2.65 2.47
N CYS A 117 16.81 2.32 3.65
CA CYS A 117 16.55 1.07 4.33
C CYS A 117 15.90 1.38 5.68
N ASN A 118 14.66 0.96 5.84
CA ASN A 118 13.90 1.11 7.08
C ASN A 118 14.09 -0.14 7.94
N PHE A 119 14.25 0.07 9.23
CA PHE A 119 14.29 -0.97 10.24
C PHE A 119 13.09 -0.84 11.16
N LEU A 120 12.37 -1.93 11.32
CA LEU A 120 11.27 -2.06 12.24
C LEU A 120 11.54 -3.22 13.20
N VAL A 121 10.99 -3.15 14.40
CA VAL A 121 11.03 -4.23 15.39
C VAL A 121 9.60 -4.61 15.69
N ASN A 122 9.27 -5.89 15.54
CA ASN A 122 7.95 -6.43 15.82
C ASN A 122 7.99 -7.35 17.05
N SER A 123 7.01 -7.19 17.92
CA SER A 123 6.73 -8.06 19.07
C SER A 123 5.21 -8.26 19.22
N PRO A 124 4.73 -9.13 20.12
CA PRO A 124 3.30 -9.30 20.36
C PRO A 124 2.54 -8.01 20.69
N ARG A 125 3.20 -7.03 21.33
CA ARG A 125 2.63 -5.70 21.59
C ARG A 125 2.45 -4.85 20.34
N GLY A 126 3.22 -5.09 19.28
CA GLY A 126 3.10 -4.42 17.99
C GLY A 126 4.43 -4.13 17.31
N THR A 127 4.36 -3.28 16.28
CA THR A 127 5.52 -2.90 15.46
C THR A 127 6.00 -1.50 15.82
N VAL A 128 7.31 -1.39 16.04
CA VAL A 128 8.02 -0.14 16.30
C VAL A 128 8.89 0.20 15.09
N PHE A 129 8.81 1.43 14.60
CA PHE A 129 9.81 1.97 13.69
C PHE A 129 11.08 2.28 14.48
N LEU A 130 12.20 1.65 14.13
CA LEU A 130 13.47 1.82 14.84
C LEU A 130 14.30 2.95 14.23
N GLU A 131 14.59 2.87 12.94
CA GLU A 131 15.31 3.92 12.20
C GLU A 131 15.22 3.72 10.68
N SER A 132 15.58 4.76 9.93
CA SER A 132 15.78 4.70 8.49
C SER A 132 17.22 5.11 8.17
N LYS A 133 17.92 4.30 7.37
CA LYS A 133 19.30 4.54 6.93
C LYS A 133 19.32 4.90 5.45
N ASP A 134 20.01 5.99 5.11
CA ASP A 134 20.36 6.30 3.72
C ASP A 134 21.41 5.31 3.23
N THR A 135 21.01 4.45 2.30
CA THR A 135 21.85 3.43 1.66
C THR A 135 22.22 3.81 0.23
N SER A 136 22.03 5.06 -0.19
CA SER A 136 22.32 5.52 -1.56
C SER A 136 23.79 5.36 -1.96
N LYS A 137 24.71 5.52 -1.00
CA LYS A 137 26.15 5.32 -1.19
C LYS A 137 26.62 3.93 -0.78
N PHE A 138 25.69 3.06 -0.39
CA PHE A 138 25.99 1.76 0.15
C PHE A 138 26.21 0.76 -1.00
N SER A 139 27.37 0.10 -0.99
CA SER A 139 27.57 -1.04 -1.88
C SER A 139 26.66 -2.16 -1.40
N LYS A 140 25.73 -2.63 -2.26
CA LYS A 140 24.82 -3.76 -1.95
C LYS A 140 25.56 -5.11 -2.01
N THR A 141 26.68 -5.20 -1.31
CA THR A 141 27.47 -6.42 -1.10
C THR A 141 26.96 -7.14 0.15
N ALA A 142 27.18 -8.46 0.22
CA ALA A 142 26.72 -9.27 1.33
C ALA A 142 27.35 -8.80 2.66
N GLU A 143 28.63 -8.45 2.63
CA GLU A 143 29.42 -8.03 3.78
C GLU A 143 28.90 -6.71 4.35
N LYS A 144 28.62 -5.74 3.49
CA LYS A 144 28.08 -4.46 3.91
C LYS A 144 26.68 -4.63 4.49
N VAL A 145 25.79 -5.36 3.81
CA VAL A 145 24.44 -5.64 4.33
C VAL A 145 24.53 -6.36 5.68
N PHE A 146 25.45 -7.31 5.83
CA PHE A 146 25.71 -7.98 7.10
C PHE A 146 26.13 -7.00 8.20
N GLU A 147 27.13 -6.14 7.98
CA GLU A 147 27.55 -5.10 8.94
C GLU A 147 26.36 -4.23 9.39
N MET A 148 25.50 -3.86 8.44
CA MET A 148 24.32 -3.05 8.71
C MET A 148 23.29 -3.78 9.57
N LEU A 149 22.96 -5.04 9.22
CA LEU A 149 22.01 -5.86 10.00
C LEU A 149 22.57 -6.17 11.39
N ASP A 150 23.86 -6.49 11.47
CA ASP A 150 24.57 -6.79 12.70
C ASP A 150 24.56 -5.61 13.67
N ALA A 151 24.77 -4.39 13.18
CA ALA A 151 24.66 -3.17 13.99
C ALA A 151 23.23 -2.92 14.51
N ILE A 152 22.19 -3.34 13.76
CA ILE A 152 20.81 -3.24 14.24
C ILE A 152 20.54 -4.26 15.34
N VAL A 153 21.07 -5.47 15.23
CA VAL A 153 20.97 -6.49 16.29
C VAL A 153 21.62 -5.98 17.58
N GLU A 154 22.84 -5.43 17.49
CA GLU A 154 23.51 -4.82 18.65
C GLU A 154 22.69 -3.68 19.27
N LYS A 155 22.07 -2.84 18.44
CA LYS A 155 21.23 -1.73 18.92
C LYS A 155 19.98 -2.22 19.67
N VAL A 156 19.41 -3.35 19.26
CA VAL A 156 18.21 -3.95 19.90
C VAL A 156 18.59 -4.80 21.11
N GLY A 157 19.83 -5.28 21.19
CA GLY A 157 20.29 -6.27 22.18
C GLY A 157 20.11 -7.66 21.62
N GLU A 158 21.22 -8.36 21.42
CA GLU A 158 21.27 -9.69 20.79
C GLU A 158 20.35 -10.69 21.48
N GLU A 159 20.31 -10.67 22.80
CA GLU A 159 19.48 -11.52 23.65
C GLU A 159 17.97 -11.33 23.43
N ASN A 160 17.57 -10.17 22.91
CA ASN A 160 16.17 -9.83 22.66
C ASN A 160 15.73 -10.22 21.24
N VAL A 161 16.65 -10.60 20.35
CA VAL A 161 16.36 -10.85 18.94
C VAL A 161 16.22 -12.34 18.66
N VAL A 162 15.04 -12.75 18.19
CA VAL A 162 14.76 -14.15 17.82
C VAL A 162 14.86 -14.33 16.31
N GLN A 163 14.44 -13.34 15.53
CA GLN A 163 14.32 -13.46 14.08
C GLN A 163 14.70 -12.17 13.37
N ILE A 164 15.26 -12.31 12.16
CA ILE A 164 15.40 -11.20 11.22
C ILE A 164 14.71 -11.53 9.89
N VAL A 165 13.88 -10.60 9.43
CA VAL A 165 13.18 -10.66 8.15
C VAL A 165 13.71 -9.58 7.22
N THR A 166 14.18 -9.96 6.04
CA THR A 166 14.67 -9.01 5.02
C THR A 166 14.10 -9.33 3.64
N ASP A 167 14.38 -8.50 2.64
CA ASP A 167 14.15 -8.90 1.25
C ASP A 167 14.95 -10.18 0.88
N ASN A 168 14.58 -10.80 -0.25
CA ASN A 168 15.23 -12.02 -0.75
C ASN A 168 16.27 -11.72 -1.85
N ALA A 169 16.77 -10.49 -1.94
CA ALA A 169 17.84 -10.19 -2.87
C ALA A 169 19.11 -10.95 -2.47
N SER A 170 19.96 -11.28 -3.45
CA SER A 170 21.13 -12.14 -3.25
C SER A 170 22.06 -11.66 -2.13
N ALA A 171 22.29 -10.35 -2.04
CA ALA A 171 23.12 -9.75 -1.00
C ALA A 171 22.50 -9.91 0.41
N TYR A 172 21.19 -9.71 0.54
CA TYR A 172 20.49 -9.87 1.82
C TYR A 172 20.41 -11.33 2.26
N LYS A 173 20.19 -12.25 1.32
CA LYS A 173 20.25 -13.69 1.61
C LYS A 173 21.62 -14.12 2.12
N ALA A 174 22.69 -13.70 1.44
CA ALA A 174 24.06 -14.00 1.88
C ALA A 174 24.37 -13.36 3.25
N ALA A 175 23.97 -12.10 3.46
CA ALA A 175 24.11 -11.41 4.74
C ALA A 175 23.35 -12.10 5.87
N GLY A 176 22.13 -12.57 5.61
CA GLY A 176 21.32 -13.33 6.56
C GLY A 176 21.99 -14.63 7.00
N HIS A 177 22.61 -15.35 6.05
CA HIS A 177 23.41 -16.54 6.37
C HIS A 177 24.65 -16.21 7.22
N LEU A 178 25.42 -15.18 6.87
CA LEU A 178 26.55 -14.71 7.68
C LEU A 178 26.11 -14.33 9.09
N LEU A 179 24.93 -13.73 9.23
CA LEU A 179 24.38 -13.36 10.53
C LEU A 179 24.01 -14.56 11.39
N MET A 180 23.37 -15.58 10.82
CA MET A 180 23.12 -16.86 11.50
C MET A 180 24.41 -17.62 11.83
N GLU A 181 25.47 -17.43 11.04
CA GLU A 181 26.78 -17.99 11.34
C GLU A 181 27.42 -17.32 12.57
N LYS A 182 27.34 -15.98 12.66
CA LYS A 182 27.84 -15.21 13.81
C LYS A 182 26.99 -15.42 15.07
N ARG A 183 25.66 -15.40 14.94
CA ARG A 183 24.68 -15.33 16.04
C ARG A 183 23.78 -16.56 16.02
N LYS A 184 24.10 -17.55 16.87
CA LYS A 184 23.51 -18.91 16.79
C LYS A 184 22.09 -19.03 17.33
N HIS A 185 21.64 -18.08 18.14
CA HIS A 185 20.34 -18.07 18.80
C HIS A 185 19.26 -17.32 18.01
N LEU A 186 19.63 -16.60 16.95
CA LEU A 186 18.68 -15.97 16.03
C LEU A 186 18.65 -16.69 14.67
N PHE A 187 17.56 -16.52 13.95
CA PHE A 187 17.45 -17.03 12.57
C PHE A 187 17.00 -15.95 11.59
N TRP A 188 17.49 -16.06 10.36
CA TRP A 188 17.09 -15.22 9.25
C TRP A 188 16.01 -15.91 8.41
N THR A 189 15.03 -15.14 7.96
CA THR A 189 14.02 -15.58 7.00
C THR A 189 13.80 -14.54 5.91
N PRO A 190 13.59 -14.94 4.65
CA PRO A 190 13.23 -14.00 3.60
C PRO A 190 11.77 -13.53 3.77
N CYS A 191 11.50 -12.31 3.34
CA CYS A 191 10.16 -11.72 3.34
C CYS A 191 9.18 -12.58 2.54
N ALA A 192 8.09 -12.99 3.17
CA ALA A 192 7.07 -13.85 2.56
C ALA A 192 6.40 -13.18 1.35
N ALA A 193 6.06 -11.88 1.45
CA ALA A 193 5.45 -11.13 0.35
C ALA A 193 6.37 -11.08 -0.88
N HIS A 194 7.66 -10.80 -0.65
CA HIS A 194 8.65 -10.79 -1.71
C HIS A 194 8.91 -12.19 -2.30
N CYS A 195 8.92 -13.24 -1.48
CA CYS A 195 8.97 -14.62 -1.98
C CYS A 195 7.79 -14.97 -2.88
N MET A 196 6.57 -14.56 -2.52
CA MET A 196 5.38 -14.78 -3.36
C MET A 196 5.48 -14.04 -4.68
N ASP A 197 6.01 -12.82 -4.68
CA ASP A 197 6.22 -12.07 -5.91
C ASP A 197 7.24 -12.74 -6.84
N LEU A 198 8.36 -13.21 -6.30
CA LEU A 198 9.36 -13.95 -7.07
C LEU A 198 8.76 -15.21 -7.71
N MET A 199 7.90 -15.95 -7.00
CA MET A 199 7.18 -17.09 -7.59
C MET A 199 6.29 -16.66 -8.77
N LEU A 200 5.60 -15.52 -8.66
CA LEU A 200 4.78 -14.98 -9.74
C LEU A 200 5.61 -14.49 -10.93
N GLU A 201 6.76 -13.86 -10.67
CA GLU A 201 7.74 -13.49 -11.70
C GLU A 201 8.28 -14.72 -12.42
N ASP A 202 8.59 -15.79 -11.70
CA ASP A 202 9.09 -17.03 -12.29
C ASP A 202 8.06 -17.68 -13.21
N LEU A 203 6.77 -17.64 -12.85
CA LEU A 203 5.70 -18.04 -13.77
C LEU A 203 5.71 -17.18 -15.05
N GLU A 204 5.91 -15.87 -14.95
CA GLU A 204 6.02 -14.97 -16.12
C GLU A 204 7.27 -15.28 -16.96
N LYS A 205 8.42 -15.57 -16.33
CA LYS A 205 9.71 -15.82 -17.00
C LYS A 205 9.74 -17.19 -17.68
N HIS A 206 9.26 -18.23 -17.00
CA HIS A 206 9.43 -19.62 -17.42
C HIS A 206 8.24 -20.19 -18.20
N LEU A 207 7.03 -19.63 -18.07
CA LEU A 207 5.86 -20.08 -18.83
C LEU A 207 5.58 -19.15 -20.02
N LYS A 208 5.79 -19.65 -21.24
CA LYS A 208 5.56 -18.88 -22.49
C LYS A 208 4.14 -18.33 -22.58
N VAL A 209 3.14 -19.07 -22.11
CA VAL A 209 1.73 -18.60 -22.09
C VAL A 209 1.55 -17.41 -21.16
N HIS A 210 2.18 -17.39 -19.98
CA HIS A 210 2.14 -16.26 -19.06
C HIS A 210 2.85 -15.04 -19.67
N LYS A 211 4.10 -15.20 -20.12
CA LYS A 211 4.89 -14.14 -20.75
C LYS A 211 4.14 -13.42 -21.88
N THR A 212 3.58 -14.21 -22.80
CA THR A 212 2.88 -13.68 -23.98
C THR A 212 1.55 -13.03 -23.62
N THR A 213 0.81 -13.61 -22.68
CA THR A 213 -0.49 -13.08 -22.24
C THR A 213 -0.32 -11.78 -21.46
N ILE A 214 0.65 -11.71 -20.54
CA ILE A 214 0.99 -10.49 -19.80
C ILE A 214 1.44 -9.39 -20.76
N SER A 215 2.30 -9.70 -21.73
CA SER A 215 2.73 -8.75 -22.76
C SER A 215 1.55 -8.18 -23.55
N LYS A 216 0.60 -9.04 -23.98
CA LYS A 216 -0.63 -8.62 -24.65
C LYS A 216 -1.51 -7.75 -23.74
N GLY A 217 -1.70 -8.13 -22.48
CA GLY A 217 -2.44 -7.34 -21.48
C GLY A 217 -1.84 -5.96 -21.25
N ARG A 218 -0.51 -5.86 -21.10
CA ARG A 218 0.21 -4.58 -20.99
C ARG A 218 0.02 -3.70 -22.22
N LYS A 219 -0.03 -4.28 -23.43
CA LYS A 219 -0.31 -3.51 -24.66
C LYS A 219 -1.71 -2.89 -24.64
N ILE A 220 -2.73 -3.62 -24.18
CA ILE A 220 -4.09 -3.10 -24.04
C ILE A 220 -4.11 -1.92 -23.07
N THR A 221 -3.57 -2.12 -21.86
CA THR A 221 -3.62 -1.08 -20.82
C THR A 221 -2.79 0.14 -21.18
N ASN A 222 -1.57 -0.04 -21.67
CA ASN A 222 -0.74 1.09 -22.13
C ASN A 222 -1.42 1.86 -23.26
N PHE A 223 -2.04 1.16 -24.23
CA PHE A 223 -2.71 1.83 -25.34
C PHE A 223 -3.85 2.75 -24.87
N ILE A 224 -4.66 2.27 -23.93
CA ILE A 224 -5.77 3.03 -23.34
C ILE A 224 -5.25 4.19 -22.49
N TYR A 225 -4.35 3.93 -21.54
CA TYR A 225 -3.96 4.91 -20.52
C TYR A 225 -2.99 5.99 -21.00
N VAL A 226 -2.35 5.82 -22.15
CA VAL A 226 -1.55 6.89 -22.77
C VAL A 226 -2.44 8.00 -23.34
N ARG A 227 -3.74 7.75 -23.56
CA ARG A 227 -4.62 8.64 -24.33
C ARG A 227 -5.88 9.00 -23.55
N SER A 228 -6.01 10.26 -23.16
CA SER A 228 -7.17 10.78 -22.40
C SER A 228 -8.52 10.42 -23.02
N MET A 229 -8.64 10.51 -24.35
CA MET A 229 -9.86 10.14 -25.07
C MET A 229 -10.22 8.65 -24.97
N LEU A 230 -9.23 7.76 -24.91
CA LEU A 230 -9.47 6.33 -24.73
C LEU A 230 -9.81 5.98 -23.28
N ILE A 231 -9.23 6.71 -22.31
CA ILE A 231 -9.63 6.59 -20.90
C ILE A 231 -11.10 7.01 -20.75
N ALA A 232 -11.49 8.15 -21.30
CA ALA A 232 -12.87 8.63 -21.27
C ALA A 232 -13.83 7.61 -21.93
N MET A 233 -13.46 7.13 -23.12
CA MET A 233 -14.24 6.10 -23.81
C MET A 233 -14.35 4.82 -22.98
N MET A 234 -13.25 4.31 -22.43
CA MET A 234 -13.25 3.11 -21.59
C MET A 234 -14.20 3.29 -20.39
N LYS A 235 -14.12 4.42 -19.69
CA LYS A 235 -14.99 4.74 -18.55
C LYS A 235 -16.48 4.75 -18.90
N GLU A 236 -16.85 5.19 -20.10
CA GLU A 236 -18.25 5.14 -20.52
C GLU A 236 -18.76 3.70 -20.65
N PHE A 237 -17.93 2.79 -21.16
CA PHE A 237 -18.29 1.38 -21.31
C PHE A 237 -18.15 0.58 -20.00
N THR A 238 -17.30 1.03 -19.06
CA THR A 238 -17.06 0.36 -17.77
C THR A 238 -17.82 0.98 -16.60
N GLU A 239 -18.75 1.89 -16.85
CA GLU A 239 -19.53 2.60 -15.81
C GLU A 239 -18.61 3.33 -14.81
N GLY A 240 -17.55 3.95 -15.31
CA GLY A 240 -16.58 4.69 -14.51
C GLY A 240 -15.50 3.83 -13.84
N LYS A 241 -15.54 2.50 -13.98
CA LYS A 241 -14.51 1.61 -13.42
C LYS A 241 -13.17 1.81 -14.13
N GLU A 242 -12.10 1.87 -13.33
CA GLU A 242 -10.73 1.93 -13.81
C GLU A 242 -10.13 0.52 -13.93
N LEU A 243 -9.23 0.34 -14.88
CA LEU A 243 -8.40 -0.87 -14.95
C LEU A 243 -7.19 -0.72 -14.02
N ILE A 244 -6.76 -1.83 -13.43
CA ILE A 244 -5.53 -1.88 -12.66
C ILE A 244 -4.34 -1.73 -13.62
N ARG A 245 -3.44 -0.79 -13.30
CA ARG A 245 -2.21 -0.56 -14.06
C ARG A 245 -1.02 -1.27 -13.39
N PRO A 246 -0.06 -1.80 -14.16
CA PRO A 246 1.27 -2.14 -13.66
C PRO A 246 1.87 -0.95 -12.90
N ALA A 247 2.10 -1.12 -11.59
CA ALA A 247 2.84 -0.18 -10.76
C ALA A 247 4.29 -0.66 -10.66
N VAL A 248 5.23 0.28 -10.59
CA VAL A 248 6.67 -0.02 -10.54
C VAL A 248 7.07 -0.74 -9.25
N THR A 249 6.27 -0.62 -8.18
CA THR A 249 6.68 -0.98 -6.82
C THR A 249 5.67 -1.81 -6.03
N ARG A 250 4.81 -2.62 -6.66
CA ARG A 250 3.93 -3.53 -5.91
C ARG A 250 3.84 -4.90 -6.55
N PHE A 251 3.93 -5.91 -5.70
CA PHE A 251 3.92 -7.32 -6.04
C PHE A 251 2.71 -7.71 -6.91
N ALA A 252 2.86 -8.75 -7.74
CA ALA A 252 1.80 -9.33 -8.56
C ALA A 252 1.10 -8.41 -9.59
N THR A 253 1.57 -7.19 -9.82
CA THR A 253 0.76 -6.22 -10.59
C THR A 253 0.48 -6.66 -12.04
N SER A 254 1.37 -7.44 -12.67
CA SER A 254 1.12 -8.07 -13.97
C SER A 254 -0.18 -8.88 -13.98
N TYR A 255 -0.38 -9.72 -12.96
CA TYR A 255 -1.55 -10.61 -12.87
C TYR A 255 -2.79 -9.88 -12.37
N LEU A 256 -2.65 -8.88 -11.50
CA LEU A 256 -3.77 -8.01 -11.12
C LEU A 256 -4.31 -7.23 -12.34
N THR A 257 -3.41 -6.81 -13.23
CA THR A 257 -3.79 -6.20 -14.52
C THR A 257 -4.61 -7.18 -15.36
N LEU A 258 -4.18 -8.45 -15.44
CA LEU A 258 -4.94 -9.48 -16.15
C LEU A 258 -6.30 -9.77 -15.50
N SER A 259 -6.40 -9.78 -14.17
CA SER A 259 -7.67 -9.94 -13.45
C SER A 259 -8.62 -8.81 -13.80
N SER A 260 -8.15 -7.57 -13.73
CA SER A 260 -8.92 -6.38 -14.06
C SER A 260 -9.39 -6.37 -15.52
N LEU A 261 -8.55 -6.79 -16.47
CA LEU A 261 -8.94 -6.98 -17.86
C LEU A 261 -10.01 -8.07 -18.01
N SER A 262 -9.89 -9.18 -17.28
CA SER A 262 -10.85 -10.29 -17.31
C SER A 262 -12.21 -9.89 -16.76
N GLU A 263 -12.23 -9.13 -15.66
CA GLU A 263 -13.46 -8.61 -15.03
C GLU A 263 -14.20 -7.63 -15.94
N ASN A 264 -13.47 -6.87 -16.75
CA ASN A 264 -14.03 -5.90 -17.70
C ASN A 264 -14.06 -6.43 -19.15
N ARG A 265 -13.93 -7.74 -19.36
CA ARG A 265 -13.82 -8.35 -20.70
C ARG A 265 -14.98 -7.95 -21.60
N GLY A 266 -16.22 -8.07 -21.10
CA GLY A 266 -17.42 -7.79 -21.89
C GLY A 266 -17.47 -6.33 -22.34
N GLN A 267 -17.22 -5.41 -21.41
CA GLN A 267 -17.20 -3.97 -21.64
C GLN A 267 -16.10 -3.60 -22.64
N LEU A 268 -14.90 -4.16 -22.51
CA LEU A 268 -13.79 -3.95 -23.45
C LEU A 268 -14.14 -4.49 -24.84
N MET A 269 -14.70 -5.69 -24.96
CA MET A 269 -15.14 -6.22 -26.25
C MET A 269 -16.18 -5.33 -26.92
N THR A 270 -17.16 -4.83 -26.15
CA THR A 270 -18.19 -3.90 -26.63
C THR A 270 -17.56 -2.59 -27.08
N MET A 271 -16.67 -1.99 -26.27
CA MET A 271 -15.94 -0.77 -26.62
C MET A 271 -15.23 -0.92 -27.97
N PHE A 272 -14.40 -1.96 -28.13
CA PHE A 272 -13.60 -2.19 -29.35
C PHE A 272 -14.43 -2.69 -30.55
N SER A 273 -15.70 -3.02 -30.37
CA SER A 273 -16.63 -3.38 -31.44
C SER A 273 -17.61 -2.26 -31.80
N SER A 274 -17.72 -1.24 -30.95
CA SER A 274 -18.68 -0.15 -31.06
C SER A 274 -18.46 0.75 -32.27
N ASP A 275 -19.53 1.42 -32.72
CA ASP A 275 -19.44 2.48 -33.73
C ASP A 275 -18.57 3.65 -33.26
N LYS A 276 -18.56 3.92 -31.95
CA LYS A 276 -17.72 4.96 -31.35
C LYS A 276 -16.23 4.65 -31.56
N TRP A 277 -15.83 3.39 -31.38
CA TRP A 277 -14.47 2.95 -31.71
C TRP A 277 -14.20 3.06 -33.21
N ARG A 278 -15.09 2.54 -34.07
CA ARG A 278 -14.93 2.54 -35.53
C ARG A 278 -14.77 3.94 -36.12
N LYS A 279 -15.49 4.92 -35.59
CA LYS A 279 -15.42 6.34 -35.99
C LYS A 279 -14.23 7.08 -35.37
N SER A 280 -13.50 6.46 -34.44
CA SER A 280 -12.35 7.10 -33.79
C SER A 280 -11.10 7.04 -34.68
N ASN A 281 -10.26 8.07 -34.59
CA ASN A 281 -8.95 8.09 -35.25
C ASN A 281 -8.04 6.93 -34.80
N PHE A 282 -8.33 6.32 -33.63
CA PHE A 282 -7.55 5.23 -33.07
C PHE A 282 -7.80 3.88 -33.74
N ALA A 283 -8.96 3.67 -34.36
CA ALA A 283 -9.25 2.41 -35.06
C ALA A 283 -8.42 2.24 -36.34
N ASN A 284 -7.96 3.35 -36.94
CA ASN A 284 -7.24 3.34 -38.21
C ASN A 284 -5.73 3.21 -38.06
N ILE A 285 -5.17 3.54 -36.90
CA ILE A 285 -3.73 3.41 -36.65
C ILE A 285 -3.31 1.96 -36.42
N GLN A 286 -2.09 1.62 -36.83
CA GLN A 286 -1.58 0.24 -36.76
C GLN A 286 -1.58 -0.33 -35.34
N GLU A 287 -1.29 0.50 -34.34
CA GLU A 287 -1.33 0.08 -32.94
C GLU A 287 -2.76 -0.26 -32.47
N GLY A 288 -3.75 0.55 -32.85
CA GLY A 288 -5.15 0.33 -32.51
C GLY A 288 -5.74 -0.92 -33.14
N LYS A 289 -5.42 -1.20 -34.41
CA LYS A 289 -5.80 -2.46 -35.08
C LYS A 289 -5.22 -3.69 -34.36
N ARG A 290 -3.95 -3.60 -33.91
CA ARG A 290 -3.31 -4.69 -33.14
C ARG A 290 -4.00 -4.90 -31.79
N VAL A 291 -4.29 -3.84 -31.05
CA VAL A 291 -4.95 -3.93 -29.74
C VAL A 291 -6.38 -4.46 -29.87
N GLN A 292 -7.14 -3.95 -30.86
CA GLN A 292 -8.46 -4.48 -31.18
C GLN A 292 -8.39 -5.98 -31.51
N GLY A 293 -7.42 -6.40 -32.32
CA GLY A 293 -7.19 -7.82 -32.63
C GLY A 293 -6.90 -8.67 -31.39
N ILE A 294 -6.17 -8.14 -30.40
CA ILE A 294 -5.94 -8.84 -29.12
C ILE A 294 -7.24 -8.94 -28.31
N VAL A 295 -7.99 -7.85 -28.18
CA VAL A 295 -9.23 -7.80 -27.38
C VAL A 295 -10.32 -8.70 -27.99
N LEU A 296 -10.34 -8.88 -29.31
CA LEU A 296 -11.31 -9.75 -29.98
C LEU A 296 -10.82 -11.20 -30.16
N ASP A 297 -9.56 -11.51 -29.81
CA ASP A 297 -8.99 -12.86 -29.89
C ASP A 297 -9.48 -13.74 -28.72
N GLY A 298 -10.36 -14.70 -29.01
CA GLY A 298 -10.85 -15.65 -28.01
C GLY A 298 -9.75 -16.45 -27.31
N ARG A 299 -8.63 -16.73 -28.01
CA ARG A 299 -7.48 -17.44 -27.41
C ARG A 299 -6.74 -16.60 -26.39
N PHE A 300 -6.67 -15.28 -26.58
CA PHE A 300 -6.10 -14.39 -25.58
C PHE A 300 -6.87 -14.51 -24.26
N TRP A 301 -8.20 -14.44 -24.30
CA TRP A 301 -9.01 -14.56 -23.07
C TRP A 301 -8.94 -15.94 -22.43
N ALA A 302 -8.90 -17.01 -23.22
CA ALA A 302 -8.67 -18.35 -22.69
C ALA A 302 -7.31 -18.44 -21.96
N ASN A 303 -6.27 -17.82 -22.51
CA ASN A 303 -4.96 -17.76 -21.86
C ASN A 303 -4.95 -16.86 -20.61
N VAL A 304 -5.71 -15.75 -20.60
CA VAL A 304 -5.90 -14.91 -19.40
C VAL A 304 -6.52 -15.75 -18.28
N THR A 305 -7.60 -16.48 -18.57
CA THR A 305 -8.22 -17.39 -17.59
C THR A 305 -7.24 -18.46 -17.12
N ASN A 306 -6.42 -19.02 -18.01
CA ASN A 306 -5.39 -20.00 -17.66
C ASN A 306 -4.35 -19.42 -16.68
N CYS A 307 -3.82 -18.22 -16.97
CA CYS A 307 -2.87 -17.53 -16.11
C CYS A 307 -3.47 -17.28 -14.71
N LEU A 308 -4.70 -16.75 -14.66
CA LEU A 308 -5.38 -16.44 -13.40
C LEU A 308 -5.69 -17.69 -12.57
N ARG A 309 -6.01 -18.82 -13.20
CA ARG A 309 -6.18 -20.11 -12.51
C ARG A 309 -4.90 -20.54 -11.78
N ALA A 310 -3.72 -20.28 -12.35
CA ALA A 310 -2.45 -20.57 -11.70
C ALA A 310 -2.10 -19.55 -10.60
N THR A 311 -2.41 -18.26 -10.79
CA THR A 311 -1.86 -17.21 -9.92
C THR A 311 -2.81 -16.70 -8.85
N LEU A 312 -4.13 -16.77 -9.03
CA LEU A 312 -5.07 -16.25 -8.04
C LEU A 312 -4.90 -16.86 -6.63
N PRO A 313 -4.62 -18.18 -6.48
CA PRO A 313 -4.32 -18.74 -5.17
C PRO A 313 -3.10 -18.09 -4.50
N LEU A 314 -1.99 -17.87 -5.25
CA LEU A 314 -0.79 -17.19 -4.73
C LEU A 314 -1.04 -15.72 -4.42
N ILE A 315 -1.82 -15.01 -5.25
CA ILE A 315 -2.19 -13.61 -5.01
C ILE A 315 -3.01 -13.47 -3.73
N LYS A 316 -3.86 -14.46 -3.39
CA LYS A 316 -4.57 -14.47 -2.11
C LYS A 316 -3.60 -14.56 -0.94
N VAL A 317 -2.60 -15.46 -1.00
CA VAL A 317 -1.56 -15.58 0.04
C VAL A 317 -0.77 -14.29 0.13
N LEU A 318 -0.34 -13.72 -0.99
CA LEU A 318 0.36 -12.43 -1.03
C LEU A 318 -0.42 -11.33 -0.31
N ARG A 319 -1.72 -11.17 -0.61
CA ARG A 319 -2.56 -10.16 0.06
C ARG A 319 -2.72 -10.40 1.56
N LEU A 320 -2.67 -11.66 1.98
CA LEU A 320 -2.75 -12.01 3.39
C LEU A 320 -1.47 -11.64 4.14
N VAL A 321 -0.31 -11.88 3.53
CA VAL A 321 1.01 -11.60 4.16
C VAL A 321 1.43 -10.14 4.05
N ASP A 322 0.86 -9.40 3.11
CA ASP A 322 1.08 -7.96 2.90
C ASP A 322 0.03 -7.10 3.64
N SER A 323 -0.89 -7.74 4.37
CA SER A 323 -1.91 -7.04 5.16
C SER A 323 -1.41 -6.73 6.57
N ASP A 324 -1.67 -5.49 7.03
CA ASP A 324 -1.38 -5.06 8.39
C ASP A 324 -2.52 -5.43 9.38
N GLU A 325 -3.57 -6.12 8.94
CA GLU A 325 -4.75 -6.40 9.76
C GLU A 325 -4.55 -7.53 10.78
N ASN A 326 -3.78 -8.57 10.42
CA ASN A 326 -3.58 -9.75 11.26
C ASN A 326 -2.13 -10.25 11.16
N PRO A 327 -1.51 -10.77 12.24
CA PRO A 327 -0.18 -11.35 12.19
C PRO A 327 -0.12 -12.50 11.18
N ALA A 328 0.70 -12.40 10.14
CA ALA A 328 0.64 -13.34 9.00
C ALA A 328 1.28 -14.72 9.24
N MET A 329 2.28 -14.79 10.13
CA MET A 329 3.09 -15.99 10.35
C MET A 329 2.30 -17.25 10.77
N PRO A 330 1.29 -17.18 11.68
CA PRO A 330 0.57 -18.37 12.16
C PRO A 330 -0.15 -19.18 11.06
N PHE A 331 -0.53 -18.53 9.95
CA PHE A 331 -1.30 -19.17 8.88
C PHE A 331 -0.57 -19.25 7.54
N LEU A 332 0.63 -18.66 7.43
CA LEU A 332 1.43 -18.66 6.19
C LEU A 332 1.62 -20.07 5.61
N TYR A 333 2.06 -21.02 6.43
CA TYR A 333 2.33 -22.40 5.98
C TYR A 333 1.05 -23.09 5.47
N LEU A 334 -0.06 -22.91 6.18
CA LEU A 334 -1.35 -23.48 5.81
C LEU A 334 -1.86 -22.87 4.50
N GLU A 335 -1.84 -21.55 4.37
CA GLU A 335 -2.34 -20.84 3.19
C GLU A 335 -1.48 -21.14 1.94
N LEU A 336 -0.17 -21.30 2.09
CA LEU A 336 0.70 -21.77 1.01
C LEU A 336 0.35 -23.20 0.57
N THR A 337 0.13 -24.09 1.53
CA THR A 337 -0.28 -25.47 1.25
C THR A 337 -1.63 -25.49 0.52
N GLN A 338 -2.61 -24.72 1.00
CA GLN A 338 -3.90 -24.57 0.36
C GLN A 338 -3.80 -23.95 -1.04
N ALA A 339 -2.92 -22.97 -1.24
CA ALA A 339 -2.68 -22.37 -2.55
C ALA A 339 -2.13 -23.41 -3.53
N LYS A 340 -1.14 -24.20 -3.12
CA LYS A 340 -0.58 -25.31 -3.92
C LYS A 340 -1.66 -26.32 -4.31
N GLU A 341 -2.47 -26.78 -3.35
CA GLU A 341 -3.55 -27.73 -3.62
C GLU A 341 -4.62 -27.14 -4.54
N LYS A 342 -4.97 -25.87 -4.37
CA LYS A 342 -5.93 -25.17 -5.23
C LYS A 342 -5.41 -25.02 -6.65
N ILE A 343 -4.12 -24.72 -6.83
CA ILE A 343 -3.50 -24.70 -8.16
C ILE A 343 -3.59 -26.08 -8.79
N LYS A 344 -3.21 -27.14 -8.07
CA LYS A 344 -3.31 -28.52 -8.56
C LYS A 344 -4.73 -28.87 -9.02
N LYS A 345 -5.74 -28.55 -8.20
CA LYS A 345 -7.16 -28.74 -8.54
C LYS A 345 -7.61 -27.91 -9.75
N ASN A 346 -7.17 -26.66 -9.89
CA ASN A 346 -7.51 -25.79 -11.03
C ASN A 346 -7.03 -26.35 -12.38
N PHE A 347 -6.05 -27.25 -12.36
CA PHE A 347 -5.52 -27.95 -13.53
C PHE A 347 -5.86 -29.46 -13.51
N ASN A 348 -6.99 -29.83 -12.89
CA ASN A 348 -7.53 -31.19 -12.86
C ASN A 348 -6.56 -32.24 -12.29
N ASN A 349 -5.68 -31.85 -11.38
CA ASN A 349 -4.66 -32.72 -10.77
C ASN A 349 -3.72 -33.40 -11.79
N VAL A 350 -3.58 -32.84 -12.99
CA VAL A 350 -2.71 -33.39 -14.02
C VAL A 350 -1.26 -33.05 -13.71
N GLU A 351 -0.46 -34.06 -13.34
CA GLU A 351 0.95 -33.87 -12.95
C GLU A 351 1.93 -33.81 -14.14
N LYS A 352 1.51 -34.25 -15.34
CA LYS A 352 2.26 -34.11 -16.59
C LYS A 352 1.33 -33.87 -17.78
N ARG A 353 1.71 -32.91 -18.62
CA ARG A 353 1.29 -32.85 -20.02
C ARG A 353 2.52 -32.71 -20.90
#